data_AF-A0A536TRD3-F1
#
_entry.id   AF-A0A536TRD3-F1
#
_cell.length_a   1.000
_cell.length_b   1.000
_cell.length_c   1.000
_cell.angle_alpha   90.00
_cell.angle_beta   90.00
_cell.angle_gamma   90.00
#
_symmetry.space_group_name_H-M   'P 1'
#
loop_
_entity.id
_entity.type
_entity.pdbx_description
1 polymer ?
#
loop_
_entity_poly.entity_id
_entity_poly.type
_entity_poly.pdbx_seq_one_letter_code
_entity_poly.pdbx_strand_id
1 'polypeptide(L)' 'MSLGHYENFPVASVLLPAALRHPVSVIYRFARTADDFADEGDLQPHQRLALLAGYRAELRRLEAGRSPESHLFRELGE' A
#
# COMPACT_ATOMS: atom_id res chain seq x y z
N MET A 1 2.29 19.01 -4.09
CA MET A 1 3.18 18.46 -3.04
C MET A 1 2.31 18.01 -1.88
N SER A 2 2.00 16.71 -1.78
CA SER A 2 1.41 16.14 -0.57
C SER A 2 2.23 14.92 -0.18
N LEU A 3 3.28 15.17 0.61
CA LEU A 3 4.11 14.16 1.29
C LEU A 3 3.77 14.15 2.79
N GLY A 4 2.50 14.38 3.16
CA GLY A 4 2.11 14.72 4.55
C GLY A 4 1.14 13.76 5.24
N HIS A 5 0.72 12.65 4.63
CA HIS A 5 -0.25 11.72 5.26
C HIS A 5 0.40 10.53 5.99
N TYR A 6 1.72 10.43 6.04
CA TYR A 6 2.43 9.31 6.67
C TYR A 6 2.89 9.59 8.12
N GLU A 7 2.42 10.66 8.76
CA GLU A 7 2.86 11.07 10.10
C GLU A 7 2.12 10.39 11.27
N ASN A 8 1.04 9.64 11.04
CA ASN A 8 0.28 9.03 12.15
C ASN A 8 0.74 7.60 12.52
N PHE A 9 1.45 6.90 11.64
CA PHE A 9 2.03 5.58 11.95
C PHE A 9 3.19 5.59 12.98
N PRO A 10 4.05 6.64 13.05
CA PRO A 10 5.03 6.79 14.13
C PRO A 10 4.41 6.73 15.53
N VAL A 11 3.22 7.32 15.72
CA VAL A 11 2.56 7.37 17.04
C VAL A 11 2.07 5.99 17.48
N ALA A 12 1.54 5.18 16.55
CA ALA A 12 1.11 3.80 16.82
C ALA A 12 2.30 2.81 16.97
N SER A 13 3.47 3.14 16.42
CA SER A 13 4.65 2.27 16.37
C SER A 13 5.45 2.17 17.68
N VAL A 14 5.09 2.92 18.72
CA VAL A 14 5.77 2.84 20.03
C VAL A 14 5.57 1.48 20.69
N LEU A 15 4.40 0.84 20.48
CA LEU A 15 4.07 -0.48 21.03
C LEU A 15 4.67 -1.65 20.22
N LEU A 16 5.12 -1.39 18.98
CA LEU A 16 5.70 -2.43 18.12
C LEU A 16 7.21 -2.58 18.40
N PRO A 17 7.72 -3.83 18.49
CA PRO A 17 9.15 -4.11 18.49
C PRO A 17 9.83 -3.46 17.27
N ALA A 18 11.03 -2.90 17.46
CA ALA A 18 11.73 -2.14 16.42
C ALA A 18 11.86 -2.90 15.09
N ALA A 19 12.13 -4.21 15.14
CA ALA A 19 12.24 -5.07 13.96
C ALA A 19 10.94 -5.22 13.16
N LEU A 20 9.77 -5.06 13.81
CA LEU A 20 8.47 -5.22 13.16
C LEU A 20 7.90 -3.91 12.61
N ARG A 21 8.45 -2.75 13.01
CA ARG A 21 7.91 -1.44 12.59
C ARG A 21 7.94 -1.27 11.08
N HIS A 22 9.01 -1.73 10.43
CA HIS A 22 9.16 -1.64 8.98
C HIS A 22 8.18 -2.56 8.23
N PRO A 23 8.16 -3.89 8.42
CA PRO A 23 7.22 -4.74 7.69
C PRO A 23 5.75 -4.36 7.95
N VAL A 24 5.40 -3.95 9.18
CA VAL A 24 4.04 -3.48 9.47
C VAL A 24 3.73 -2.15 8.78
N SER A 25 4.69 -1.22 8.68
CA SER A 25 4.45 0.04 7.97
C SER A 25 4.23 -0.17 6.47
N VAL A 26 4.93 -1.14 5.86
CA VAL A 26 4.75 -1.51 4.46
C VAL A 26 3.35 -2.10 4.23
N ILE A 27 2.91 -3.02 5.09
CA ILE A 27 1.54 -3.58 5.04
C ILE A 27 0.49 -2.49 5.24
N TYR A 28 0.72 -1.56 6.19
CA TYR A 28 -0.18 -0.43 6.41
C TYR A 28 -0.29 0.48 5.19
N ARG A 29 0.84 0.81 4.55
CA ARG A 29 0.88 1.61 3.31
C ARG A 29 0.13 0.93 2.18
N PHE A 30 0.27 -0.39 2.05
CA PHE A 30 -0.49 -1.21 1.11
C PHE A 30 -2.01 -1.09 1.35
N ALA A 31 -2.46 -1.34 2.58
CA ALA A 31 -3.88 -1.29 2.92
C ALA A 31 -4.45 0.12 2.71
N ARG A 32 -3.74 1.15 3.18
CA ARG A 32 -4.19 2.55 3.06
C ARG A 32 -4.29 3.02 1.63
N THR A 33 -3.36 2.63 0.76
CA THR A 33 -3.41 3.03 -0.66
C THR A 33 -4.61 2.39 -1.37
N ALA A 34 -4.93 1.12 -1.04
CA ALA A 34 -6.12 0.46 -1.59
C ALA A 34 -7.42 1.10 -1.09
N ASP A 35 -7.45 1.49 0.19
CA ASP A 35 -8.54 2.23 0.83
C ASP A 35 -8.74 3.61 0.20
N ASP A 36 -7.66 4.37 -0.05
CA ASP A 36 -7.71 5.66 -0.74
C ASP A 36 -8.35 5.54 -2.13
N PHE A 37 -8.08 4.44 -2.88
CA PHE A 37 -8.73 4.19 -4.17
C PHE A 37 -10.23 3.89 -4.04
N ALA A 38 -10.62 3.27 -2.92
CA ALA A 38 -11.98 2.81 -2.68
C ALA A 38 -12.87 3.92 -2.10
N ASP A 39 -12.32 4.83 -1.30
CA ASP A 39 -13.08 5.76 -0.47
C ASP A 39 -12.79 7.25 -0.77
N GLU A 40 -11.62 7.60 -1.30
CA GLU A 40 -11.22 9.02 -1.44
C GLU A 40 -11.30 9.55 -2.89
N GLY A 41 -11.48 10.87 -3.01
CA GLY A 41 -11.43 11.62 -4.27
C GLY A 41 -12.69 11.58 -5.16
N ASP A 42 -12.64 12.31 -6.27
CA ASP A 42 -13.74 12.44 -7.24
C ASP A 42 -13.69 11.37 -8.35
N LEU A 43 -12.98 10.27 -8.12
CA LEU A 43 -12.84 9.19 -9.09
C LEU A 43 -14.19 8.51 -9.34
N GLN A 44 -14.54 8.38 -10.62
CA GLN A 44 -15.71 7.65 -11.04
C GLN A 44 -15.56 6.15 -10.71
N PRO A 45 -16.67 5.41 -10.50
CA PRO A 45 -16.61 4.00 -10.08
C PRO A 45 -15.72 3.12 -10.98
N HIS A 46 -15.75 3.33 -12.30
CA HIS A 46 -14.93 2.56 -13.24
C HIS A 46 -13.42 2.83 -13.07
N GLN A 47 -13.03 4.06 -12.69
CA GLN A 47 -11.64 4.42 -12.44
C GLN A 47 -11.13 3.77 -11.16
N ARG A 48 -11.95 3.75 -10.10
CA ARG A 48 -11.65 3.04 -8.84
C ARG A 48 -11.42 1.55 -9.10
N LEU A 49 -12.31 0.92 -9.86
CA LEU A 49 -12.18 -0.49 -10.24
C LEU A 49 -10.92 -0.76 -11.06
N ALA A 50 -10.56 0.13 -11.99
CA ALA A 50 -9.33 0.00 -12.78
C ALA A 50 -8.07 0.09 -11.89
N LEU A 51 -8.04 1.02 -10.93
CA LEU A 51 -6.94 1.15 -9.97
C LEU A 51 -6.81 -0.11 -9.10
N LEU A 52 -7.92 -0.59 -8.52
CA LEU A 52 -7.95 -1.81 -7.71
C LEU A 52 -7.56 -3.06 -8.53
N ALA A 53 -7.94 -3.12 -9.81
CA ALA A 53 -7.54 -4.19 -10.72
C ALA A 53 -6.02 -4.18 -10.97
N GLY A 54 -5.43 -3.00 -11.19
CA GLY A 54 -3.97 -2.84 -11.29
C GLY A 54 -3.26 -3.27 -10.01
N TYR A 55 -3.79 -2.85 -8.85
CA TYR A 55 -3.27 -3.24 -7.54
C TYR A 55 -3.28 -4.75 -7.32
N ARG A 56 -4.38 -5.43 -7.72
CA ARG A 56 -4.49 -6.89 -7.68
C ARG A 56 -3.53 -7.57 -8.66
N ALA A 57 -3.27 -6.98 -9.82
CA ALA A 57 -2.32 -7.53 -10.79
C ALA A 57 -0.90 -7.53 -10.22
N GLU A 58 -0.49 -6.47 -9.52
CA GLU A 58 0.81 -6.40 -8.85
C GLU A 58 0.95 -7.50 -7.76
N LEU A 59 -0.09 -7.71 -6.95
CA LEU A 59 -0.09 -8.81 -5.96
C LEU A 59 0.07 -10.18 -6.62
N ARG A 60 -0.62 -10.42 -7.74
CA ARG A 60 -0.47 -11.66 -8.52
C ARG A 60 0.91 -11.82 -9.15
N ARG A 61 1.64 -10.74 -9.41
CA ARG A 61 3.04 -10.83 -9.86
C ARG A 61 3.91 -11.37 -8.72
N LEU A 62 3.75 -10.82 -7.50
CA LEU A 62 4.44 -11.32 -6.30
C LEU A 62 4.15 -12.80 -6.04
N GLU A 63 2.88 -13.19 -6.01
CA GLU A 63 2.47 -14.59 -5.80
C GLU A 63 3.08 -15.55 -6.84
N ALA A 64 3.25 -15.07 -8.08
CA ALA A 64 3.86 -15.82 -9.16
C ALA A 64 5.40 -15.76 -9.18
N GLY A 65 6.04 -15.15 -8.18
CA GLY A 65 7.51 -14.98 -8.12
C GLY A 65 8.06 -14.03 -9.19
N ARG A 66 7.21 -13.18 -9.78
CA ARG A 66 7.61 -12.17 -10.77
C ARG A 66 7.84 -10.82 -10.10
N SER A 67 8.80 -10.07 -10.62
CA SER A 67 9.09 -8.72 -10.14
C SER A 67 7.88 -7.79 -10.35
N PRO A 68 7.41 -7.11 -9.30
CA PRO A 68 6.39 -6.07 -9.43
C PRO A 68 6.91 -4.82 -10.13
N GLU A 69 5.99 -4.07 -10.71
CA GLU A 69 6.30 -2.80 -11.38
C GLU A 69 6.38 -1.66 -10.37
N SER A 70 5.53 -1.70 -9.34
CA SER A 70 5.44 -0.72 -8.27
C SER A 70 6.52 -0.91 -7.19
N HIS A 71 7.09 0.21 -6.72
CA HIS A 71 8.03 0.20 -5.59
C HIS A 71 7.41 -0.38 -4.32
N LEU A 72 6.14 -0.05 -4.03
CA LEU A 72 5.45 -0.54 -2.84
C LEU A 72 5.32 -2.07 -2.85
N PHE A 73 5.05 -2.66 -4.01
CA PHE A 73 4.93 -4.11 -4.12
C PHE A 73 6.28 -4.82 -4.11
N ARG A 74 7.36 -4.18 -4.58
CA ARG A 74 8.72 -4.71 -4.39
C ARG A 74 9.05 -4.78 -2.90
N GLU A 75 8.84 -3.69 -2.18
CA GLU A 75 9.05 -3.59 -0.73
C GLU A 75 8.16 -4.57 0.05
N LEU A 76 6.95 -4.86 -0.43
CA LEU A 76 6.04 -5.85 0.16
C LEU A 76 6.49 -7.31 -0.05
N GLY A 77 7.29 -7.56 -1.09
CA GLY A 77 7.75 -8.90 -1.46
C GLY A 77 9.14 -9.27 -0.93
N GLU A 78 9.81 -8.35 -0.25
CA GLU A 78 11.09 -8.57 0.46
C GLU A 78 10.88 -9.24 1.82
#